data_AF-A0A699ZUI7-F1
#
_entry.id   AF-A0A699ZUI7-F1
#
_cell.length_a   1.000
_cell.length_b   1.000
_cell.length_c   1.000
_cell.angle_alpha   90.00
_cell.angle_beta   90.00
_cell.angle_gamma   90.00
#
_symmetry.space_group_name_H-M   'P 1'
#
loop_
_entity.id
_entity.type
_entity.pdbx_description
1 polymer ?
#
loop_
_entity_poly.entity_id
_entity_poly.type
_entity_poly.pdbx_seq_one_letter_code
_entity_poly.pdbx_strand_id
1 'polypeptide(L)'
;MVALMATLAVVALVLQTAPVAAQSMCMGPGFYHLSCYKATVTPAQAEAAKKQCLAAVSPPECAATIKKSGAGMVDCDTYIVYSFATQACRDAYQSAEKTNPACTLYASSGLGKPENRDTPNSAADFACT
;
A
#
# COMPACT_ATOMS: atom_id res chain seq x y z
N MET A 1 3.86 52.63 -23.45
CA MET A 1 3.48 51.40 -24.15
C MET A 1 4.52 50.34 -23.79
N VAL A 2 4.13 49.34 -22.98
CA VAL A 2 4.03 47.90 -23.35
C VAL A 2 5.43 47.26 -23.51
N ALA A 3 5.83 46.16 -22.87
CA ALA A 3 5.31 45.31 -21.81
C ALA A 3 6.43 44.30 -21.45
N LEU A 4 6.33 43.72 -20.24
CA LEU A 4 6.68 42.34 -19.86
C LEU A 4 7.83 41.63 -20.60
N MET A 5 8.89 41.30 -19.87
CA MET A 5 9.73 40.14 -20.17
C MET A 5 9.76 39.23 -18.94
N ALA A 6 9.45 37.96 -19.22
CA ALA A 6 8.78 37.03 -18.34
C ALA A 6 9.69 36.40 -17.29
N THR A 7 9.13 36.20 -16.11
CA THR A 7 9.60 35.32 -15.05
C THR A 7 9.83 33.92 -15.62
N LEU A 8 11.10 33.51 -15.77
CA LEU A 8 11.45 32.11 -15.96
C LEU A 8 11.06 31.37 -14.67
N ALA A 9 9.88 30.77 -14.67
CA ALA A 9 9.55 29.70 -13.76
C ALA A 9 10.51 28.54 -14.04
N VAL A 10 11.55 28.44 -13.22
CA VAL A 10 12.32 27.21 -13.09
C VAL A 10 11.33 26.17 -12.56
N VAL A 11 10.72 25.43 -13.48
CA VAL A 11 9.95 24.24 -13.16
C VAL A 11 10.92 23.32 -12.43
N ALA A 12 10.76 23.25 -11.11
CA ALA A 12 11.41 22.29 -10.27
C ALA A 12 11.03 20.91 -10.78
N LEU A 13 11.88 20.37 -11.66
CA LEU A 13 11.89 18.97 -12.01
C LEU A 13 12.41 18.25 -10.76
N VAL A 14 11.54 18.10 -9.77
CA VAL A 14 11.71 17.14 -8.69
C VAL A 14 11.70 15.78 -9.38
N LEU A 15 12.87 15.35 -9.85
CA LEU A 15 13.11 13.97 -10.23
C LEU A 15 12.87 13.16 -8.96
N GLN A 16 11.65 12.67 -8.88
CA GLN A 16 11.18 11.71 -7.91
C GLN A 16 12.20 10.57 -7.87
N THR A 17 12.92 10.47 -6.77
CA THR A 17 13.70 9.26 -6.41
C THR A 17 12.79 8.09 -6.03
N ALA A 18 11.48 8.19 -6.30
CA ALA A 18 10.46 7.21 -5.98
C ALA A 18 10.38 5.94 -6.88
N PRO A 19 11.09 5.73 -8.02
CA PRO A 19 10.69 4.63 -8.91
C PRO A 19 11.36 3.29 -8.59
N VAL A 20 12.55 3.25 -8.00
CA VAL A 20 13.34 2.00 -8.00
C VAL A 20 12.82 0.95 -7.02
N ALA A 21 12.46 1.37 -5.80
CA ALA A 21 11.88 0.45 -4.81
C ALA A 21 10.46 -0.02 -5.21
N ALA A 22 9.62 0.89 -5.73
CA ALA A 22 8.27 0.60 -6.17
C ALA A 22 8.21 -0.35 -7.38
N GLN A 23 9.11 -0.21 -8.36
CA GLN A 23 9.15 -1.08 -9.54
C GLN A 23 9.45 -2.55 -9.20
N SER A 24 10.27 -2.80 -8.17
CA SER A 24 10.58 -4.18 -7.72
C SER A 24 9.37 -4.92 -7.12
N MET A 25 8.30 -4.19 -6.77
CA MET A 25 7.07 -4.73 -6.19
C MET A 25 5.93 -4.88 -7.21
N CYS A 26 6.10 -4.37 -8.43
CA CYS A 26 5.14 -4.52 -9.51
C CYS A 26 5.15 -5.94 -10.08
N MET A 27 4.01 -6.64 -10.03
CA MET A 27 3.82 -7.98 -10.58
C MET A 27 2.69 -7.98 -11.63
N GLY A 28 2.72 -6.98 -12.51
CA GLY A 28 1.73 -6.68 -13.53
C GLY A 28 0.95 -5.37 -13.27
N PRO A 29 0.10 -4.94 -14.22
CA PRO A 29 -0.66 -3.70 -14.12
C PRO A 29 -1.62 -3.72 -12.92
N GLY A 30 -1.81 -2.57 -12.29
CA GLY A 30 -2.78 -2.40 -11.21
C GLY A 30 -2.35 -1.38 -10.16
N PHE A 31 -3.16 -1.30 -9.10
CA PHE A 31 -2.97 -0.38 -7.98
C PHE A 31 -2.62 -1.18 -6.73
N TYR A 32 -1.40 -0.98 -6.24
CA TYR A 32 -0.78 -1.77 -5.20
C TYR A 32 -0.75 -0.99 -3.89
N HIS A 33 -0.81 -1.75 -2.79
CA HIS A 33 -0.54 -1.26 -1.45
C HIS A 33 0.43 -2.20 -0.74
N LEU A 34 1.45 -1.61 -0.12
CA LEU A 34 2.41 -2.22 0.77
C LEU A 34 2.02 -1.90 2.22
N SER A 35 1.61 -2.93 2.95
CA SER A 35 1.50 -2.86 4.40
C SER A 35 2.79 -3.33 5.05
N CYS A 36 3.30 -2.50 5.96
CA CYS A 36 4.56 -2.64 6.67
C CYS A 36 4.30 -2.84 8.16
N TYR A 37 4.96 -3.82 8.76
CA TYR A 37 4.77 -4.23 10.15
C TYR A 37 6.11 -4.52 10.82
N LYS A 38 6.14 -4.37 12.14
CA LYS A 38 7.30 -4.72 12.96
C LYS A 38 7.45 -6.23 13.12
N ALA A 39 8.62 -6.69 13.58
CA ALA A 39 8.93 -8.11 13.78
C ALA A 39 8.00 -8.87 14.74
N THR A 40 7.21 -8.17 15.56
CA THR A 40 6.16 -8.76 16.41
C THR A 40 5.02 -9.38 15.62
N VAL A 41 4.83 -8.96 14.36
CA VAL A 41 3.85 -9.50 13.43
C VAL A 41 4.55 -10.47 12.49
N THR A 42 4.13 -11.73 12.48
CA THR A 42 4.66 -12.70 11.51
C THR A 42 4.03 -12.50 10.12
N PRO A 43 4.74 -12.85 9.02
CA PRO A 43 4.16 -12.81 7.68
C PRO A 43 2.87 -13.62 7.55
N ALA A 44 2.79 -14.78 8.22
CA ALA A 44 1.60 -15.63 8.22
C ALA A 44 0.39 -14.97 8.90
N GLN A 45 0.58 -14.28 10.02
CA GLN A 45 -0.48 -13.54 10.71
C GLN A 45 -0.99 -12.39 9.85
N ALA A 46 -0.07 -11.59 9.29
CA ALA A 46 -0.43 -10.49 8.41
C ALA A 46 -1.21 -11.02 7.19
N GLU A 47 -0.79 -12.15 6.62
CA GLU A 47 -1.40 -12.69 5.40
C GLU A 47 -2.79 -13.26 5.67
N ALA A 48 -2.95 -14.04 6.73
CA ALA A 48 -4.25 -14.55 7.14
C ALA A 48 -5.26 -13.40 7.39
N ALA A 49 -4.82 -12.36 8.09
CA ALA A 49 -5.66 -11.21 8.38
C ALA A 49 -6.02 -10.40 7.13
N LYS A 50 -5.05 -10.13 6.25
CA LYS A 50 -5.30 -9.44 4.98
C LYS A 50 -6.21 -10.26 4.07
N LYS A 51 -6.00 -11.57 3.94
CA LYS A 51 -6.88 -12.46 3.15
C LYS A 51 -8.32 -12.39 3.64
N GLN A 52 -8.53 -12.52 4.96
CA GLN A 52 -9.87 -12.46 5.53
C GLN A 52 -10.52 -11.09 5.30
N CYS A 53 -9.80 -10.00 5.58
CA CYS A 53 -10.35 -8.66 5.45
C CYS A 53 -10.64 -8.30 3.98
N LEU A 54 -9.75 -8.65 3.05
CA LEU A 54 -9.98 -8.50 1.61
C LEU A 54 -11.24 -9.24 1.17
N ALA A 55 -11.40 -10.50 1.57
CA ALA A 55 -12.59 -11.29 1.22
C ALA A 55 -13.90 -10.74 1.83
N ALA A 56 -13.82 -10.08 2.99
CA ALA A 56 -14.97 -9.54 3.69
C ALA A 56 -15.38 -8.12 3.22
N VAL A 57 -14.40 -7.31 2.80
CA VAL A 57 -14.58 -5.90 2.47
C VAL A 57 -14.69 -5.66 0.97
N SER A 58 -13.97 -6.43 0.17
CA SER A 58 -13.92 -6.20 -1.27
C SER A 58 -15.08 -6.92 -1.96
N PRO A 59 -15.98 -6.20 -2.65
CA PRO A 59 -16.97 -6.84 -3.50
C PRO A 59 -16.28 -7.53 -4.69
N PRO A 60 -16.95 -8.47 -5.39
CA PRO A 60 -16.35 -9.26 -6.46
C PRO A 60 -15.69 -8.43 -7.57
N GLU A 61 -16.27 -7.28 -7.95
CA GLU A 61 -15.73 -6.35 -8.93
C GLU A 61 -14.43 -5.65 -8.47
N CYS A 62 -14.16 -5.68 -7.15
CA CYS A 62 -12.96 -5.14 -6.52
C CYS A 62 -12.07 -6.24 -5.94
N ALA A 63 -12.11 -7.45 -6.51
CA ALA A 63 -11.29 -8.57 -6.07
C ALA A 63 -9.81 -8.17 -5.97
N ALA A 64 -9.30 -8.22 -4.75
CA ALA A 64 -7.89 -7.97 -4.48
C ALA A 64 -7.07 -9.24 -4.67
N THR A 65 -5.79 -9.07 -5.00
CA THR A 65 -4.83 -10.17 -5.03
C THR A 65 -3.70 -9.88 -4.07
N ILE A 66 -3.40 -10.80 -3.16
CA ILE A 66 -2.12 -10.77 -2.44
C ILE A 66 -1.03 -11.20 -3.40
N LYS A 67 -0.02 -10.34 -3.57
CA LYS A 67 1.05 -10.52 -4.54
C LYS A 67 2.30 -11.08 -3.89
N LYS A 68 2.65 -10.57 -2.71
CA LYS A 68 3.86 -10.96 -1.99
C LYS A 68 3.70 -10.71 -0.49
N SER A 69 4.31 -11.55 0.31
CA SER A 69 4.44 -11.37 1.76
C SER A 69 5.81 -11.90 2.20
N GLY A 70 6.33 -11.41 3.31
CA GLY A 70 7.62 -11.88 3.82
C GLY A 70 8.22 -10.95 4.86
N ALA A 71 9.53 -11.07 5.06
CA ALA A 71 10.29 -10.28 6.00
C ALA A 71 11.45 -9.53 5.32
N GLY A 72 11.87 -8.39 5.90
CA GLY A 72 13.10 -7.68 5.55
C GLY A 72 13.11 -7.01 4.16
N MET A 73 12.01 -6.40 3.75
CA MET A 73 11.93 -5.66 2.47
C MET A 73 11.55 -4.21 2.74
N VAL A 74 12.19 -3.26 2.05
CA VAL A 74 11.88 -1.81 2.13
C VAL A 74 11.76 -1.27 3.56
N ASP A 75 12.69 -1.69 4.43
CA ASP A 75 12.74 -1.42 5.88
C ASP A 75 11.53 -1.93 6.69
N CYS A 76 10.71 -2.79 6.10
CA CYS A 76 9.69 -3.54 6.82
C CYS A 76 10.29 -4.84 7.39
N ASP A 77 10.24 -5.00 8.70
CA ASP A 77 10.51 -6.30 9.35
C ASP A 77 9.60 -7.38 8.78
N THR A 78 8.31 -7.06 8.63
CA THR A 78 7.30 -7.90 7.97
C THR A 78 6.51 -7.05 6.97
N TYR A 79 6.32 -7.55 5.75
CA TYR A 79 5.59 -6.85 4.71
C TYR A 79 4.52 -7.71 4.06
N ILE A 80 3.47 -7.05 3.55
CA ILE A 80 2.51 -7.61 2.61
C ILE A 80 2.22 -6.62 1.51
N VAL A 81 2.28 -7.09 0.27
CA VAL A 81 1.87 -6.38 -0.93
C VAL A 81 0.61 -7.03 -1.50
N TYR A 82 -0.41 -6.23 -1.72
CA TYR A 82 -1.64 -6.63 -2.42
C TYR A 82 -2.04 -5.57 -3.44
N SER A 83 -2.84 -5.98 -4.42
CA SER A 83 -3.21 -5.14 -5.55
C SER A 83 -4.70 -5.21 -5.88
N PHE A 84 -5.19 -4.15 -6.50
CA PHE A 84 -6.52 -4.03 -7.10
C PHE A 84 -6.42 -3.64 -8.57
N ALA A 85 -7.46 -3.97 -9.35
CA ALA A 85 -7.54 -3.57 -10.75
C ALA A 85 -7.71 -2.05 -10.92
N THR A 86 -8.39 -1.39 -9.97
CA THR A 86 -8.67 0.06 -10.02
C THR A 86 -8.26 0.76 -8.74
N GLN A 87 -7.92 2.04 -8.85
CA GLN A 87 -7.63 2.92 -7.73
C GLN A 87 -8.83 3.01 -6.76
N ALA A 88 -10.05 3.14 -7.30
CA ALA A 88 -11.26 3.25 -6.49
C ALA A 88 -11.46 2.03 -5.57
N CYS A 89 -11.21 0.82 -6.08
CA CYS A 89 -11.29 -0.40 -5.28
C CYS A 89 -10.25 -0.45 -4.16
N ARG A 90 -9.01 -0.02 -4.44
CA ARG A 90 -7.96 0.08 -3.41
C ARG A 90 -8.37 1.07 -2.32
N ASP A 91 -8.82 2.26 -2.70
CA ASP A 91 -9.18 3.32 -1.76
C ASP A 91 -10.38 2.92 -0.89
N ALA A 92 -11.40 2.31 -1.49
CA ALA A 92 -12.53 1.75 -0.78
C ALA A 92 -12.08 0.72 0.27
N TYR A 93 -11.22 -0.24 -0.11
CA TYR A 93 -10.67 -1.21 0.83
C TYR A 93 -9.85 -0.55 1.95
N GLN A 94 -8.94 0.38 1.62
CA GLN A 94 -8.10 1.06 2.60
C GLN A 94 -8.92 1.85 3.63
N SER A 95 -10.01 2.48 3.19
CA SER A 95 -10.92 3.21 4.10
C SER A 95 -11.68 2.30 5.06
N ALA A 96 -12.02 1.08 4.62
CA ALA A 96 -12.84 0.14 5.37
C ALA A 96 -12.04 -0.83 6.24
N GLU A 97 -10.79 -1.17 5.88
CA GLU A 97 -9.98 -2.17 6.57
C GLU A 97 -9.86 -1.95 8.09
N LYS A 98 -9.74 -0.69 8.52
CA LYS A 98 -9.51 -0.34 9.93
C LYS A 98 -10.79 -0.30 10.77
N THR A 99 -11.95 -0.19 10.14
CA THR A 99 -13.23 0.08 10.82
C THR A 99 -14.26 -1.02 10.59
N ASN A 100 -14.10 -1.85 9.56
CA ASN A 100 -15.05 -2.89 9.23
C ASN A 100 -14.98 -4.05 10.24
N PRO A 101 -16.07 -4.36 10.97
CA PRO A 101 -16.08 -5.40 11.99
C PRO A 101 -15.84 -6.81 11.43
N ALA A 102 -16.01 -7.02 10.12
CA ALA A 102 -15.72 -8.30 9.48
C ALA A 102 -14.22 -8.60 9.34
N CYS A 103 -13.35 -7.61 9.53
CA CYS A 103 -11.89 -7.76 9.55
C CYS A 103 -11.39 -8.25 10.93
N THR A 104 -11.96 -9.36 11.43
CA THR A 104 -11.74 -9.81 12.81
C THR A 104 -10.30 -10.23 13.11
N LEU A 105 -9.59 -10.85 12.15
CA LEU A 105 -8.17 -11.19 12.29
C LEU A 105 -7.28 -9.95 12.25
N TYR A 106 -7.67 -8.92 11.49
CA TYR A 106 -6.96 -7.64 11.49
C TYR A 106 -6.98 -6.99 12.88
N ALA A 107 -8.17 -6.97 13.51
CA ALA A 107 -8.35 -6.43 14.85
C ALA A 107 -7.67 -7.30 15.93
N SER A 108 -7.91 -8.62 15.93
CA SER A 108 -7.37 -9.53 16.96
C SER A 108 -5.86 -9.71 16.89
N SER A 109 -5.26 -9.66 15.69
CA SER A 109 -3.80 -9.64 15.52
C SER A 109 -3.18 -8.27 15.82
N GLY A 110 -4.00 -7.26 16.13
CA GLY A 110 -3.54 -5.90 16.42
C GLY A 110 -2.84 -5.23 15.23
N LEU A 111 -3.15 -5.61 14.00
CA LEU A 111 -2.42 -5.15 12.81
C LEU A 111 -2.59 -3.64 12.55
N GLY A 112 -3.68 -3.05 13.01
CA GLY A 112 -3.91 -1.59 12.93
C GLY A 112 -3.24 -0.79 14.04
N LYS A 113 -2.60 -1.43 15.02
CA LYS A 113 -2.07 -0.74 16.20
C LYS A 113 -0.65 -0.19 15.96
N PRO A 114 -0.30 0.99 16.50
CA PRO A 114 1.03 1.60 16.31
C PRO A 114 2.20 0.73 16.78
N GLU A 115 2.00 -0.12 17.80
CA GLU A 115 3.03 -1.04 18.27
C GLU A 115 3.41 -2.10 17.23
N ASN A 116 2.51 -2.44 16.30
CA ASN A 116 2.69 -3.47 15.27
C ASN A 116 2.91 -2.91 13.87
N ARG A 117 2.57 -1.64 13.63
CA ARG A 117 2.76 -0.95 12.35
C ARG A 117 4.17 -0.42 12.21
N ASP A 118 4.69 -0.48 11.00
CA ASP A 118 5.93 0.18 10.62
C ASP A 118 5.70 1.09 9.40
N THR A 119 6.68 1.95 9.11
CA THR A 119 6.65 2.87 7.97
C THR A 119 7.67 2.42 6.94
N PRO A 120 7.25 2.06 5.71
CA PRO A 120 8.21 1.68 4.69
C PRO A 120 9.09 2.87 4.29
N ASN A 121 10.32 2.60 3.86
CA ASN A 121 11.21 3.64 3.32
C ASN A 121 10.85 4.07 1.88
N SER A 122 9.74 3.54 1.36
CA SER A 122 9.18 3.82 0.04
C SER A 122 7.72 4.27 0.14
N ALA A 123 7.13 4.69 -0.98
CA ALA A 123 5.68 4.87 -1.05
C ALA A 123 4.96 3.56 -0.72
N ALA A 124 3.98 3.61 0.18
CA ALA A 124 3.14 2.47 0.51
C ALA A 124 2.12 2.17 -0.61
N ASP A 125 1.66 3.20 -1.32
CA ASP A 125 0.74 3.09 -2.43
C ASP A 125 1.44 3.39 -3.74
N PHE A 126 1.26 2.54 -4.75
CA PHE A 126 1.88 2.73 -6.06
C PHE A 126 1.02 2.13 -7.18
N ALA A 127 1.09 2.76 -8.35
CA ALA A 127 0.46 2.25 -9.56
C ALA A 127 1.53 1.59 -10.44
N CYS A 128 1.20 0.43 -10.97
CA CYS A 128 2.01 -0.29 -11.94
C CYS A 128 1.27 -0.28 -13.28
N THR A 129 1.96 0.14 -14.34
CA THR A 129 1.45 0.22 -15.71
C THR A 129 2.09 -0.83 -16.59
#